data_AF-A0A0C9SCV1-F1
#
_entry.id   AF-A0A0C9SCV1-F1
#
_cell.length_a   1.000
_cell.length_b   1.000
_cell.length_c   1.000
_cell.angle_alpha   90.00
_cell.angle_beta   90.00
_cell.angle_gamma   90.00
#
_symmetry.space_group_name_H-M   'P 1'
#
loop_
_entity.id
_entity.type
_entity.pdbx_description
1 polymer ?
#
loop_
_entity_poly.entity_id
_entity_poly.type
_entity_poly.pdbx_seq_one_letter_code
_entity_poly.pdbx_strand_id
1 'polypeptide(L)'
;MAFFGLGQSADIDIILNGTENRKMAEIKTEDGKKEKHLLYYDGESVSGKVNITLKKPGSKLEHQGIKIEFIGQIELYYDRGNHHEFASLVKELARPGELVQNASYSFEFVNVEKPYESYTGSNVRLRYFLRVTIVRRLTDLVKELDMVVHTLSSYPEINSSIKMEVGIEDCLHIEFE
;
A
#
# COMPACT_ATOMS: atom_id res chain seq x y z
N MET A 1 -16.60 10.95 -23.34
CA MET A 1 -16.44 12.42 -23.45
C MET A 1 -15.08 12.78 -22.86
N ALA A 2 -14.08 13.00 -23.71
CA ALA A 2 -12.73 13.39 -23.27
C ALA A 2 -12.65 14.92 -23.24
N PHE A 3 -12.70 15.52 -22.05
CA PHE A 3 -12.46 16.94 -21.87
C PHE A 3 -10.95 17.20 -21.76
N PHE A 4 -10.46 18.05 -22.67
CA PHE A 4 -9.09 18.51 -22.78
C PHE A 4 -8.59 19.14 -21.46
N GLY A 5 -7.74 18.41 -20.74
CA GLY A 5 -7.03 18.91 -19.56
C GLY A 5 -5.90 19.87 -19.91
N LEU A 6 -6.23 21.10 -20.31
CA LEU A 6 -5.29 22.23 -20.44
C LEU A 6 -4.98 22.88 -19.07
N GLY A 7 -4.93 22.08 -17.99
CA GLY A 7 -4.74 22.56 -16.63
C GLY A 7 -3.29 22.49 -16.13
N GLN A 8 -2.99 23.27 -15.08
CA GLN A 8 -1.81 23.09 -14.24
C GLN A 8 -1.74 21.60 -13.81
N SER A 9 -0.67 20.90 -14.14
CA SER A 9 -0.55 19.46 -13.89
C SER A 9 0.90 19.12 -13.59
N ALA A 10 1.09 18.15 -12.70
CA ALA A 10 2.37 17.63 -12.31
C ALA A 10 2.32 16.10 -12.29
N ASP A 11 3.48 15.48 -12.50
CA ASP A 11 3.70 14.06 -12.22
C ASP A 11 4.29 13.92 -10.81
N ILE A 12 3.81 12.90 -10.09
CA ILE A 12 4.24 12.58 -8.74
C ILE A 12 4.98 11.24 -8.80
N ASP A 13 6.18 11.22 -8.23
CA ASP A 13 7.00 10.03 -8.10
C ASP A 13 7.41 9.81 -6.64
N ILE A 14 7.32 8.58 -6.16
CA ILE A 14 7.63 8.20 -4.78
C ILE A 14 8.83 7.26 -4.83
N ILE A 15 9.98 7.73 -4.32
CA ILE A 15 11.22 6.97 -4.27
C ILE A 15 11.49 6.59 -2.83
N LEU A 16 11.48 5.31 -2.52
CA LEU A 16 11.81 4.79 -1.20
C LEU A 16 13.33 4.70 -1.01
N ASN A 17 13.79 4.90 0.22
CA ASN A 17 15.21 4.74 0.53
C ASN A 17 15.58 3.24 0.60
N GLY A 18 16.79 2.89 0.16
CA GLY A 18 17.35 1.53 0.27
C GLY A 18 16.70 0.49 -0.65
N THR A 19 16.02 0.93 -1.72
CA THR A 19 15.31 0.04 -2.66
C THR A 19 16.19 -1.00 -3.31
N GLU A 20 17.46 -0.67 -3.59
CA GLU A 20 18.44 -1.53 -4.24
C GLU A 20 18.80 -2.77 -3.43
N ASN A 21 18.68 -2.71 -2.10
CA ASN A 21 19.00 -3.80 -1.19
C ASN A 21 17.75 -4.45 -0.58
N ARG A 22 16.57 -3.89 -0.81
CA ARG A 22 15.33 -4.36 -0.18
C ARG A 22 14.72 -5.49 -0.99
N LYS A 23 14.24 -6.51 -0.28
CA LYS A 23 13.56 -7.66 -0.89
C LYS A 23 12.24 -7.20 -1.53
N MET A 24 11.88 -7.85 -2.62
CA MET A 24 10.54 -7.76 -3.20
C MET A 24 9.78 -9.06 -2.94
N ALA A 25 8.48 -8.93 -2.72
CA ALA A 25 7.56 -10.05 -2.60
C ALA A 25 6.57 -10.02 -3.75
N GLU A 26 6.18 -11.22 -4.21
CA GLU A 26 5.16 -11.38 -5.23
C GLU A 26 3.80 -11.51 -4.57
N ILE A 27 2.83 -10.74 -5.03
CA ILE A 27 1.44 -10.81 -4.57
C ILE A 27 0.51 -10.98 -5.76
N LYS A 28 -0.51 -11.83 -5.60
CA LYS A 28 -1.55 -11.99 -6.59
C LYS A 28 -2.51 -10.80 -6.53
N THR A 29 -2.84 -10.23 -7.67
CA THR A 29 -3.83 -9.15 -7.80
C THR A 29 -5.23 -9.71 -8.01
N GLU A 30 -6.22 -8.82 -7.93
CA GLU A 30 -7.65 -9.15 -8.11
C GLU A 30 -7.95 -9.77 -9.49
N ASP A 31 -7.25 -9.31 -10.54
CA ASP A 31 -7.36 -9.85 -11.90
C ASP A 31 -6.55 -11.14 -12.10
N GLY A 32 -5.98 -11.68 -11.02
CA GLY A 32 -5.25 -12.94 -11.01
C GLY A 32 -3.82 -12.86 -11.51
N LYS A 33 -3.34 -11.66 -11.87
CA LYS A 33 -1.93 -11.43 -12.22
C LYS A 33 -1.05 -11.46 -10.96
N LYS A 34 0.24 -11.50 -11.20
CA LYS A 34 1.27 -11.48 -10.15
C LYS A 34 2.05 -10.18 -10.28
N GLU A 35 2.05 -9.39 -9.23
CA GLU A 35 2.82 -8.15 -9.13
C GLU A 35 3.93 -8.31 -8.10
N LYS A 36 5.01 -7.54 -8.26
CA LYS A 36 6.11 -7.50 -7.30
C LYS A 36 6.18 -6.13 -6.66
N HIS A 37 6.12 -6.12 -5.34
CA HIS A 37 6.21 -4.90 -4.53
C HIS A 37 7.32 -5.07 -3.48
N LEU A 38 7.77 -3.95 -2.91
CA LEU A 38 8.77 -3.97 -1.84
C LEU A 38 8.20 -4.66 -0.59
N LEU A 39 9.00 -5.54 0.00
CA LEU A 39 8.64 -6.29 1.20
C LEU A 39 9.04 -5.52 2.47
N TYR A 40 8.09 -5.47 3.40
CA TYR A 40 8.23 -4.89 4.73
C TYR A 40 7.79 -5.89 5.80
N TYR A 41 8.27 -5.67 7.01
CA TYR A 41 7.82 -6.37 8.22
C TYR A 41 7.28 -5.38 9.24
N ASP A 42 6.61 -5.92 10.26
CA ASP A 42 6.11 -5.13 11.38
C ASP A 42 7.25 -4.37 12.08
N GLY A 43 6.96 -3.15 12.53
CA GLY A 43 7.92 -2.24 13.17
C GLY A 43 8.95 -1.59 12.24
N GLU A 44 9.08 -1.99 10.97
CA GLU A 44 10.03 -1.33 10.06
C GLU A 44 9.63 0.12 9.73
N SER A 45 10.60 1.03 9.71
CA SER A 45 10.40 2.40 9.23
C SER A 45 10.20 2.46 7.71
N VAL A 46 9.41 3.43 7.26
CA VAL A 46 9.17 3.72 5.84
C VAL A 46 9.62 5.16 5.55
N SER A 47 10.68 5.31 4.75
CA SER A 47 11.27 6.62 4.43
C SER A 47 11.63 6.73 2.95
N GLY A 48 11.67 7.96 2.45
CA GLY A 48 11.91 8.21 1.04
C GLY A 48 11.78 9.68 0.66
N LYS A 49 11.61 9.91 -0.64
CA LYS A 49 11.38 11.22 -1.25
C LYS A 49 10.18 11.20 -2.17
N VAL A 50 9.43 12.29 -2.15
CA VAL A 50 8.36 12.58 -3.11
C VAL A 50 8.87 13.63 -4.08
N ASN A 51 8.95 13.27 -5.35
CA ASN A 51 9.34 14.17 -6.44
C ASN A 51 8.09 14.64 -7.18
N ILE A 52 7.99 15.94 -7.41
CA ILE A 52 6.89 16.57 -8.14
C ILE A 52 7.49 17.28 -9.35
N THR A 53 7.10 16.82 -10.54
CA THR A 53 7.58 17.35 -11.82
C THR A 53 6.46 18.09 -12.53
N LEU A 54 6.63 19.39 -12.77
CA LEU A 54 5.63 20.18 -13.49
C LEU A 54 5.64 19.79 -14.98
N LYS A 55 4.47 19.43 -15.54
CA LYS A 55 4.39 18.91 -16.92
C LYS A 55 4.74 19.94 -17.99
N LYS A 56 4.53 21.22 -17.69
CA LYS A 56 4.78 22.33 -18.60
C LYS A 56 5.88 23.22 -18.02
N PRO A 57 7.00 23.43 -18.72
CA PRO A 57 8.02 24.39 -18.31
C PRO A 57 7.39 25.79 -18.13
N GLY A 58 7.71 26.46 -17.02
CA GLY A 58 7.17 27.77 -16.69
C GLY A 58 5.70 27.78 -16.27
N SER A 59 5.03 26.63 -16.17
CA SER A 59 3.71 26.56 -15.55
C SER A 59 3.82 26.65 -14.04
N LYS A 60 2.80 27.23 -13.42
CA LYS A 60 2.61 27.29 -11.97
C LYS A 60 1.56 26.26 -11.57
N LEU A 61 1.72 25.64 -10.40
CA LEU A 61 0.72 24.76 -9.79
C LEU A 61 0.32 25.31 -8.42
N GLU A 62 -0.92 25.81 -8.32
CA GLU A 62 -1.51 26.22 -7.04
C GLU A 62 -2.04 25.01 -6.28
N HIS A 63 -1.71 24.91 -4.98
CA HIS A 63 -2.14 23.83 -4.11
C HIS A 63 -2.50 24.34 -2.70
N GLN A 64 -3.42 23.63 -2.04
CA GLN A 64 -3.85 23.86 -0.65
C GLN A 64 -3.08 22.99 0.35
N GLY A 65 -1.99 22.39 -0.10
CA GLY A 65 -1.11 21.57 0.73
C GLY A 65 -0.67 20.33 -0.02
N ILE A 66 0.45 19.77 0.41
CA ILE A 66 0.98 18.52 -0.10
C ILE A 66 1.21 17.62 1.11
N LYS A 67 0.65 16.42 1.09
CA LYS A 67 0.83 15.43 2.14
C LYS A 67 1.21 14.08 1.56
N ILE A 68 1.88 13.29 2.39
CA ILE A 68 2.07 11.86 2.19
C ILE A 68 1.44 11.11 3.36
N GLU A 69 0.79 10.01 3.04
CA GLU A 69 0.10 9.16 4.00
C GLU A 69 0.67 7.74 3.88
N PHE A 70 0.90 7.07 5.01
CA PHE A 70 1.05 5.62 5.07
C PHE A 70 -0.29 5.04 5.54
N ILE A 71 -0.84 4.10 4.76
CA ILE A 71 -2.16 3.56 5.01
C ILE A 71 -2.09 2.03 4.97
N GLY A 72 -2.63 1.39 5.99
CA GLY A 72 -3.01 -0.02 6.01
C GLY A 72 -4.52 -0.10 6.11
N GLN A 73 -5.17 -0.75 5.14
CA GLN A 73 -6.63 -0.84 5.11
C GLN A 73 -7.15 -2.20 4.65
N ILE A 74 -8.37 -2.50 5.07
CA ILE A 74 -9.18 -3.62 4.61
C ILE A 74 -10.26 -3.09 3.66
N GLU A 75 -10.34 -3.70 2.47
CA GLU A 75 -11.31 -3.41 1.45
C GLU A 75 -12.24 -4.61 1.29
N LEU A 76 -13.54 -4.38 1.47
CA LEU A 76 -14.58 -5.39 1.30
C LEU A 76 -15.21 -5.19 -0.08
N TYR A 77 -15.15 -6.19 -0.97
CA TYR A 77 -15.62 -6.00 -2.35
C TYR A 77 -17.13 -5.85 -2.48
N TYR A 78 -17.89 -6.30 -1.48
CA TYR A 78 -19.34 -6.09 -1.42
C TYR A 78 -19.71 -4.69 -0.91
N ASP A 79 -18.76 -3.96 -0.32
CA ASP A 79 -18.92 -2.59 0.18
C ASP A 79 -17.72 -1.71 -0.22
N ARG A 80 -17.50 -1.58 -1.54
CA ARG A 80 -16.29 -0.92 -2.11
C ARG A 80 -16.13 0.55 -1.71
N GLY A 81 -17.18 1.20 -1.22
CA GLY A 81 -17.12 2.60 -0.78
C GLY A 81 -16.61 2.77 0.65
N ASN A 82 -16.52 1.67 1.42
CA ASN A 82 -16.22 1.70 2.84
C ASN A 82 -14.88 1.00 3.10
N HIS A 83 -13.82 1.81 3.12
CA HIS A 83 -12.48 1.34 3.45
C HIS A 83 -12.29 1.36 4.96
N HIS A 84 -11.83 0.24 5.52
CA HIS A 84 -11.51 0.15 6.94
C HIS A 84 -10.01 0.34 7.15
N GLU A 85 -9.59 1.58 7.41
CA GLU A 85 -8.21 1.91 7.76
C GLU A 85 -7.92 1.42 9.19
N PHE A 86 -6.91 0.56 9.34
CA PHE A 86 -6.41 0.11 10.64
C PHE A 86 -5.04 0.71 10.99
N ALA A 87 -4.34 1.28 10.01
CA ALA A 87 -3.14 2.08 10.20
C ALA A 87 -3.21 3.31 9.28
N SER A 88 -3.04 4.51 9.83
CA SER A 88 -3.11 5.77 9.08
C SER A 88 -2.15 6.78 9.68
N LEU A 89 -1.04 7.05 8.98
CA LEU A 89 -0.03 8.03 9.38
C LEU A 89 0.06 9.11 8.32
N VAL A 90 0.06 10.39 8.72
CA VAL A 90 0.08 11.53 7.80
C VAL A 90 1.30 12.40 8.07
N LYS A 91 1.96 12.84 7.00
CA LYS A 91 3.04 13.85 7.06
C LYS A 91 2.78 14.95 6.05
N GLU A 92 2.68 16.18 6.53
CA GLU A 92 2.62 17.37 5.68
C GLU A 92 4.00 17.64 5.07
N LEU A 93 4.05 17.73 3.73
CA LEU A 93 5.26 18.00 2.96
C LEU A 93 5.37 19.48 2.58
N ALA A 94 4.24 20.14 2.32
CA ALA A 94 4.18 21.57 2.04
C ALA A 94 2.86 22.17 2.51
N ARG A 95 2.94 23.40 3.04
CA ARG A 95 1.78 24.26 3.34
C ARG A 95 1.10 24.72 2.04
N PRO A 96 -0.14 25.27 2.10
CA PRO A 96 -0.76 25.92 0.95
C PRO A 96 0.18 26.91 0.26
N GLY A 97 0.24 26.87 -1.06
CA GLY A 97 1.20 27.66 -1.83
C GLY A 97 1.19 27.37 -3.32
N GLU A 98 2.30 27.72 -3.96
CA GLU A 98 2.46 27.66 -5.40
C GLU A 98 3.80 27.01 -5.75
N LEU A 99 3.74 25.98 -6.60
CA LEU A 99 4.92 25.37 -7.19
C LEU A 99 5.20 26.01 -8.56
N VAL A 100 6.33 26.69 -8.67
CA VAL A 100 6.79 27.35 -9.91
C VAL A 100 7.90 26.54 -10.61
N GLN A 101 8.49 25.60 -9.89
CA GLN A 101 9.53 24.68 -10.37
C GLN A 101 9.30 23.28 -9.79
N ASN A 102 10.02 22.29 -10.32
CA ASN A 102 10.03 20.94 -9.76
C ASN A 102 10.48 20.98 -8.30
N ALA A 103 9.91 20.11 -7.48
CA ALA A 103 10.19 20.05 -6.04
C ALA A 103 10.41 18.61 -5.58
N SER A 104 11.19 18.45 -4.51
CA SER A 104 11.43 17.16 -3.87
C SER A 104 11.30 17.31 -2.36
N TYR A 105 10.51 16.45 -1.74
CA TYR A 105 10.21 16.47 -0.31
C TYR A 105 10.61 15.14 0.32
N SER A 106 11.44 15.18 1.37
CA SER A 106 11.81 13.97 2.11
C SER A 106 10.74 13.64 3.15
N PHE A 107 10.47 12.35 3.34
CA PHE A 107 9.56 11.87 4.37
C PHE A 107 10.14 10.67 5.11
N GLU A 108 9.62 10.46 6.31
CA GLU A 108 9.98 9.33 7.16
C GLU A 108 8.86 9.09 8.16
N PHE A 109 8.42 7.84 8.23
CA PHE A 109 7.56 7.26 9.24
C PHE A 109 8.40 6.24 10.01
N VAL A 110 8.56 6.44 11.32
CA VAL A 110 9.43 5.61 12.17
C VAL A 110 8.59 4.57 12.89
N ASN A 111 9.12 3.35 13.03
CA ASN A 111 8.50 2.26 13.81
C ASN A 111 7.03 2.00 13.42
N VAL A 112 6.77 1.85 12.13
CA VAL A 112 5.40 1.75 11.60
C VAL A 112 4.79 0.39 11.93
N GLU A 113 3.66 0.38 12.64
CA GLU A 113 2.89 -0.83 12.93
C GLU A 113 2.27 -1.41 11.66
N LYS A 114 2.50 -2.70 11.43
CA LYS A 114 1.98 -3.48 10.30
C LYS A 114 1.55 -4.87 10.81
N PRO A 115 0.52 -4.92 11.68
CA PRO A 115 0.18 -6.12 12.46
C PRO A 115 -0.36 -7.29 11.61
N TYR A 116 -0.70 -7.05 10.35
CA TYR A 116 -1.34 -8.04 9.48
C TYR A 116 -0.57 -8.24 8.18
N GLU A 117 -0.46 -9.48 7.73
CA GLU A 117 0.08 -9.85 6.42
C GLU A 117 -0.82 -9.34 5.28
N SER A 118 -0.20 -8.85 4.20
CA SER A 118 -0.93 -8.43 3.00
C SER A 118 -1.67 -9.61 2.36
N TYR A 119 -2.90 -9.37 1.93
CA TYR A 119 -3.78 -10.43 1.44
C TYR A 119 -4.66 -9.94 0.29
N THR A 120 -4.76 -10.74 -0.77
CA THR A 120 -5.71 -10.54 -1.86
C THR A 120 -6.57 -11.78 -1.99
N GLY A 121 -7.80 -11.71 -1.47
CA GLY A 121 -8.77 -12.80 -1.51
C GLY A 121 -9.87 -12.57 -2.53
N SER A 122 -10.87 -13.46 -2.49
CA SER A 122 -12.03 -13.40 -3.40
C SER A 122 -13.03 -12.30 -3.03
N ASN A 123 -13.17 -11.97 -1.74
CA ASN A 123 -14.17 -11.01 -1.25
C ASN A 123 -13.57 -9.85 -0.43
N VAL A 124 -12.28 -9.96 -0.09
CA VAL A 124 -11.59 -9.02 0.80
C VAL A 124 -10.15 -8.84 0.35
N ARG A 125 -9.65 -7.62 0.51
CA ARG A 125 -8.24 -7.27 0.31
C ARG A 125 -7.72 -6.54 1.54
N LEU A 126 -6.53 -6.92 1.99
CA LEU A 126 -5.77 -6.21 3.01
C LEU A 126 -4.48 -5.72 2.35
N ARG A 127 -4.31 -4.41 2.25
CA ARG A 127 -3.16 -3.79 1.57
C ARG A 127 -2.55 -2.66 2.38
N TYR A 128 -1.28 -2.41 2.09
CA TYR A 128 -0.52 -1.27 2.60
C TYR A 128 0.01 -0.45 1.43
N PHE A 129 -0.06 0.87 1.54
CA PHE A 129 0.45 1.75 0.49
C PHE A 129 0.83 3.12 1.04
N LEU A 130 1.68 3.81 0.29
CA LEU A 130 1.91 5.24 0.45
C LEU A 130 1.00 6.01 -0.49
N ARG A 131 0.34 7.05 0.00
CA ARG A 131 -0.50 7.95 -0.80
C ARG A 131 0.01 9.37 -0.70
N VAL A 132 0.48 9.92 -1.81
CA VAL A 132 0.78 11.35 -1.93
C VAL A 132 -0.44 12.07 -2.48
N THR A 133 -0.85 13.13 -1.80
CA THR A 133 -1.96 13.99 -2.24
C THR A 133 -1.48 15.43 -2.34
N ILE A 134 -1.60 16.01 -3.54
CA ILE A 134 -1.51 17.45 -3.77
C ILE A 134 -2.94 17.99 -3.80
N VAL A 135 -3.33 18.68 -2.73
CA VAL A 135 -4.69 19.20 -2.57
C VAL A 135 -4.87 20.41 -3.48
N ARG A 136 -5.91 20.42 -4.32
CA ARG A 136 -6.18 21.48 -5.30
C ARG A 136 -7.61 21.98 -5.18
N ARG A 137 -7.88 23.16 -5.75
CA ARG A 137 -9.22 23.75 -5.71
C ARG A 137 -10.29 22.91 -6.41
N LEU A 138 -9.93 22.20 -7.48
CA LEU A 138 -10.89 21.45 -8.32
C LEU A 138 -10.78 19.94 -8.12
N THR A 139 -9.61 19.38 -8.41
CA THR A 139 -9.36 17.94 -8.32
C THR A 139 -7.94 17.71 -7.85
N ASP A 140 -7.82 16.98 -6.76
CA ASP A 140 -6.54 16.62 -6.17
C ASP A 140 -5.72 15.74 -7.11
N LEU A 141 -4.40 15.88 -7.05
CA LEU A 141 -3.51 14.92 -7.70
C LEU A 141 -3.09 13.89 -6.66
N VAL A 142 -3.41 12.63 -6.93
CA VAL A 142 -3.14 11.51 -6.03
C VAL A 142 -2.23 10.51 -6.72
N LYS A 143 -1.21 10.04 -6.00
CA LYS A 143 -0.34 8.95 -6.42
C LYS A 143 -0.20 7.95 -5.28
N GLU A 144 -0.46 6.69 -5.58
CA GLU A 144 -0.27 5.57 -4.67
C GLU A 144 0.97 4.75 -5.06
N LEU A 145 1.62 4.18 -4.05
CA LEU A 145 2.67 3.19 -4.18
C LEU A 145 2.40 2.04 -3.19
N ASP A 146 2.04 0.88 -3.71
CA ASP A 146 1.78 -0.32 -2.92
C ASP A 146 3.05 -0.92 -2.33
N MET A 147 2.89 -1.64 -1.21
CA MET A 147 3.89 -2.47 -0.60
C MET A 147 3.29 -3.75 -0.05
N VAL A 148 4.13 -4.76 0.15
CA VAL A 148 3.72 -6.06 0.71
C VAL A 148 4.30 -6.20 2.11
N VAL A 149 3.48 -6.66 3.04
CA VAL A 149 3.86 -6.97 4.42
C VAL A 149 3.72 -8.47 4.62
N HIS A 150 4.74 -9.12 5.19
CA HIS A 150 4.65 -10.50 5.68
C HIS A 150 4.73 -10.55 7.20
N THR A 151 4.07 -11.54 7.80
CA THR A 151 4.17 -11.85 9.22
C THR A 151 4.97 -13.13 9.41
N LEU A 152 6.07 -13.04 10.15
CA LEU A 152 6.88 -14.22 10.47
C LEU A 152 6.33 -14.89 11.73
N SER A 153 6.27 -16.22 11.71
CA SER A 153 5.87 -17.03 12.86
C SER A 153 6.91 -18.11 13.13
N SER A 154 7.10 -18.44 14.40
CA SER A 154 7.91 -19.58 14.84
C SER A 154 6.99 -20.53 15.61
N TYR A 155 6.97 -21.78 15.18
CA TYR A 155 6.17 -22.83 15.81
C TYR A 155 7.10 -23.79 16.56
N PRO A 156 6.66 -24.36 17.70
CA PRO A 156 7.40 -25.43 18.36
C PRO A 156 7.62 -26.61 17.40
N GLU A 157 8.80 -27.21 17.44
CA GLU A 157 9.11 -28.48 16.74
C GLU A 157 8.48 -29.67 17.47
N ILE A 158 7.17 -29.63 17.72
CA ILE A 158 6.43 -30.75 18.30
C ILE A 158 5.95 -31.61 17.15
N ASN A 159 6.60 -32.76 16.98
CA ASN A 159 6.24 -33.74 15.95
C ASN A 159 5.13 -34.68 16.48
N SER A 160 3.98 -34.11 16.84
CA SER A 160 2.78 -34.90 17.16
C SER A 160 2.03 -35.19 15.86
N SER A 161 1.75 -36.46 15.57
CA SER A 161 0.97 -36.81 14.38
C SER A 161 -0.48 -36.29 14.51
N ILE A 162 -1.01 -35.77 13.40
CA ILE A 162 -2.39 -35.29 13.32
C ILE A 162 -3.21 -36.43 12.75
N LYS A 163 -3.97 -37.11 13.59
CA LYS A 163 -4.86 -38.21 13.18
C LYS A 163 -6.23 -37.66 12.81
N MET A 164 -6.74 -38.10 11.66
CA MET A 164 -8.10 -37.80 11.20
C MET A 164 -8.80 -39.11 10.80
N GLU A 165 -9.98 -39.37 11.36
CA GLU A 165 -10.80 -40.53 11.02
C GLU A 165 -12.11 -40.10 10.34
N VAL A 166 -12.50 -40.84 9.30
CA VAL A 166 -13.80 -40.76 8.64
C VAL A 166 -14.37 -42.16 8.57
N GLY A 167 -15.57 -42.34 9.08
CA GLY A 167 -16.22 -43.63 9.02
C GLY A 167 -17.72 -43.58 9.25
N ILE A 168 -18.36 -44.68 8.88
CA ILE A 168 -19.71 -45.06 9.25
C ILE A 168 -19.56 -46.33 10.08
N GLU A 169 -20.08 -46.29 11.30
CA GLU A 169 -20.06 -47.40 12.24
C GLU A 169 -20.50 -48.71 11.56
N ASP A 170 -19.72 -49.77 11.78
CA ASP A 170 -19.93 -51.12 11.21
C ASP A 170 -19.98 -51.23 9.68
N CYS A 171 -19.65 -50.17 8.94
CA CYS A 171 -19.70 -50.16 7.47
C CYS A 171 -18.35 -49.83 6.84
N LEU A 172 -17.75 -48.72 7.25
CA LEU A 172 -16.56 -48.15 6.62
C LEU A 172 -15.78 -47.34 7.64
N HIS A 173 -14.47 -47.54 7.72
CA HIS A 173 -13.60 -46.72 8.55
C HIS A 173 -12.31 -46.44 7.77
N ILE A 174 -11.93 -45.16 7.68
CA ILE A 174 -10.71 -44.67 7.01
C ILE A 174 -9.98 -43.73 7.98
N GLU A 175 -8.70 -44.00 8.24
CA GLU A 175 -7.81 -43.17 9.07
C GLU A 175 -6.73 -42.51 8.17
N PHE A 176 -6.40 -41.26 8.47
CA PHE A 176 -5.27 -40.52 7.91
C PHE A 176 -4.33 -40.12 9.05
N GLU A 177 -3.04 -40.40 8.88
CA GLU A 177 -1.94 -40.02 9.78
C GLU A 177 -0.85 -39.28 9.00
#